data_AF-A0A9N9PHR0-F1
#
_entry.id   AF-A0A9N9PHR0-F1
#
_cell.length_a   1.000
_cell.length_b   1.000
_cell.length_c   1.000
_cell.angle_alpha   90.00
_cell.angle_beta   90.00
_cell.angle_gamma   90.00
#
_symmetry.space_group_name_H-M   'P 1'
#
loop_
_entity.id
_entity.type
_entity.pdbx_description
1 polymer ?
#
loop_
_entity_poly.entity_id
_entity_poly.type
_entity_poly.pdbx_seq_one_letter_code
_entity_poly.pdbx_strand_id
1 'polypeptide(L)'
;TIRSILNDMIICKGCSIFDERHCLEVVIHETNPSDSVQLFTYDTHINIADDIDEITSLLGSTTLEEKNPKSVPGLHEAYEALYEIISYPLIYQDLIQQLNIECPKGILLYGPPGVGKTFLVNQISKACDAKMITVNGPDIFGPFFGESEKRLRDAFSQAKNLTIKENCPVILFIDELDVLAPRRTETQFHETRVIAQLLTLMDGMESRGRLIVIAATNRPNAIDPALRRPGRFDREIAVDVPSEQSRFEILKSQTSKMPLALLASVTNGYVGADLASLCREAAMNAVHRQVALEKNEVVNLIPKIKMDDFTGAMLHVVPSLRRGYHINVGKINWDDIGGLEDVKK
;
A
#
# COMPACT_ATOMS: atom_id res chain seq x y z
N THR A 1 -8.79 -36.75 -17.84
CA THR A 1 -10.11 -36.35 -18.41
C THR A 1 -10.85 -35.57 -17.36
N ILE A 2 -11.71 -34.60 -17.68
CA ILE A 2 -12.42 -33.79 -16.66
C ILE A 2 -13.08 -34.66 -15.57
N ARG A 3 -13.62 -35.84 -15.95
CA ARG A 3 -14.13 -36.85 -15.01
C ARG A 3 -13.13 -37.32 -13.94
N SER A 4 -11.85 -37.49 -14.28
CA SER A 4 -10.85 -37.92 -13.29
C SER A 4 -10.48 -36.81 -12.31
N ILE A 5 -10.69 -35.55 -12.70
CA ILE A 5 -10.45 -34.38 -11.84
C ILE A 5 -11.60 -34.23 -10.85
N LEU A 6 -12.84 -34.42 -11.31
CA LEU A 6 -14.04 -34.16 -10.51
C LEU A 6 -14.55 -35.36 -9.68
N ASN A 7 -14.00 -36.56 -9.86
CA ASN A 7 -14.52 -37.74 -9.16
C ASN A 7 -14.37 -37.60 -7.62
N ASP A 8 -15.43 -37.99 -6.90
CA ASP A 8 -15.57 -37.87 -5.45
C ASP A 8 -15.56 -36.42 -4.92
N MET A 9 -15.68 -35.42 -5.80
CA MET A 9 -15.84 -34.03 -5.39
C MET A 9 -17.29 -33.67 -5.13
N ILE A 10 -17.48 -32.82 -4.13
CA ILE A 10 -18.77 -32.22 -3.85
C ILE A 10 -18.92 -30.97 -4.70
N ILE A 11 -19.98 -30.91 -5.51
CA ILE A 11 -20.24 -29.86 -6.48
C ILE A 11 -21.56 -29.15 -6.23
N CYS A 12 -21.59 -27.87 -6.59
CA CYS A 12 -22.76 -27.01 -6.49
C CYS A 12 -22.90 -26.17 -7.76
N LYS A 13 -24.11 -25.67 -8.05
CA LYS A 13 -24.32 -24.70 -9.12
C LYS A 13 -23.52 -23.42 -8.81
N GLY A 14 -22.72 -22.95 -9.76
CA GLY A 14 -21.86 -21.76 -9.64
C GLY A 14 -20.50 -22.01 -8.98
N CYS A 15 -20.21 -23.23 -8.52
CA CYS A 15 -18.90 -23.60 -8.01
C CYS A 15 -17.85 -23.59 -9.15
N SER A 16 -16.68 -22.97 -8.93
CA SER A 16 -15.50 -23.09 -9.80
C SER A 16 -14.46 -24.01 -9.16
N ILE A 17 -13.88 -24.88 -9.98
CA ILE A 17 -12.87 -25.86 -9.56
C ILE A 17 -11.63 -25.65 -10.41
N PHE A 18 -10.52 -25.32 -9.77
CA PHE A 18 -9.24 -25.11 -10.43
C PHE A 18 -8.32 -26.31 -10.22
N ASP A 19 -7.79 -26.87 -11.30
CA ASP A 19 -6.76 -27.91 -11.25
C ASP A 19 -5.39 -27.35 -11.63
N GLU A 20 -4.54 -27.15 -10.62
CA GLU A 20 -3.17 -26.65 -10.78
C GLU A 20 -2.30 -27.55 -11.67
N ARG A 21 -2.58 -28.86 -11.75
CA ARG A 21 -1.76 -29.80 -12.52
C ARG A 21 -1.98 -29.67 -14.02
N HIS A 22 -3.15 -29.21 -14.44
CA HIS A 22 -3.53 -29.12 -15.85
C HIS A 22 -3.87 -27.67 -16.27
N CYS A 23 -3.72 -26.69 -15.37
CA CYS A 23 -4.08 -25.29 -15.58
C CYS A 23 -5.48 -25.13 -16.19
N LEU A 24 -6.46 -25.82 -15.61
CA LEU A 24 -7.82 -25.89 -16.14
C LEU A 24 -8.81 -25.47 -15.05
N GLU A 25 -9.68 -24.53 -15.38
CA GLU A 25 -10.77 -24.08 -14.53
C GLU A 25 -12.10 -24.64 -15.06
N VAL A 26 -12.84 -25.33 -14.21
CA VAL A 26 -14.18 -25.86 -14.51
C VAL A 26 -15.20 -25.08 -13.71
N VAL A 27 -16.15 -24.43 -14.39
CA VAL A 27 -17.29 -23.76 -13.77
C VAL A 27 -18.55 -24.59 -13.96
N ILE A 28 -19.28 -24.85 -12.87
CA ILE A 28 -20.46 -25.71 -12.89
C ILE A 28 -21.71 -24.85 -13.13
N HIS A 29 -22.21 -24.86 -14.37
CA HIS A 29 -23.37 -24.06 -14.76
C HIS A 29 -24.69 -24.52 -14.14
N GLU A 30 -24.91 -25.83 -14.09
CA GLU A 30 -26.14 -26.42 -13.59
C GLU A 30 -25.88 -27.84 -13.08
N THR A 31 -26.63 -28.24 -12.06
CA THR A 31 -26.65 -29.60 -11.53
C THR A 31 -28.08 -30.13 -11.56
N ASN A 32 -28.26 -31.44 -11.72
CA ASN A 32 -29.57 -32.09 -11.68
C ASN A 32 -29.50 -33.25 -10.69
N PRO A 33 -30.22 -33.19 -9.55
CA PRO A 33 -31.26 -32.24 -9.13
C PRO A 33 -30.81 -30.81 -8.74
N SER A 34 -31.47 -29.79 -9.31
CA SER A 34 -31.14 -28.36 -9.13
C SER A 34 -31.14 -27.90 -7.66
N ASP A 35 -30.28 -26.92 -7.33
CA ASP A 35 -30.17 -26.27 -6.00
C ASP A 35 -29.82 -27.18 -4.80
N SER A 36 -29.14 -28.29 -5.05
CA SER A 36 -28.57 -29.14 -4.00
C SER A 36 -27.09 -29.38 -4.19
N VAL A 37 -26.39 -29.56 -3.07
CA VAL A 37 -24.98 -29.97 -3.03
C VAL A 37 -24.90 -31.46 -3.41
N GLN A 38 -24.16 -31.79 -4.46
CA GLN A 38 -24.13 -33.14 -5.04
C GLN A 38 -22.72 -33.72 -5.02
N LEU A 39 -22.63 -35.04 -4.88
CA LEU A 39 -21.37 -35.75 -5.08
C LEU A 39 -21.22 -36.11 -6.56
N PHE A 40 -20.13 -35.68 -7.18
CA PHE A 40 -19.78 -36.07 -8.54
C PHE A 40 -19.15 -37.47 -8.53
N THR A 41 -19.72 -38.38 -9.31
CA THR A 41 -19.26 -39.77 -9.42
C THR A 41 -18.97 -40.12 -10.88
N TYR A 42 -18.31 -41.26 -11.14
CA TYR A 42 -18.00 -41.69 -12.50
C TYR A 42 -19.23 -41.86 -13.43
N ASP A 43 -20.39 -42.14 -12.84
CA ASP A 43 -21.66 -42.33 -13.53
C ASP A 43 -22.39 -41.00 -13.83
N THR A 44 -21.89 -39.88 -13.31
CA THR A 44 -22.47 -38.56 -13.57
C THR A 44 -22.25 -38.17 -15.04
N HIS A 45 -23.34 -37.87 -15.74
CA HIS A 45 -23.30 -37.40 -17.12
C HIS A 45 -22.85 -35.93 -17.18
N ILE A 46 -21.81 -35.66 -17.96
CA ILE A 46 -21.28 -34.32 -18.20
C ILE A 46 -21.73 -33.84 -19.58
N ASN A 47 -22.33 -32.67 -19.63
CA ASN A 47 -22.50 -31.90 -20.86
C ASN A 47 -21.57 -30.68 -20.79
N ILE A 48 -20.68 -30.54 -21.76
CA ILE A 48 -19.78 -29.38 -21.89
C ILE A 48 -20.47 -28.40 -22.83
N ALA A 49 -20.65 -27.16 -22.40
CA ALA A 49 -21.17 -26.10 -23.26
C ALA A 49 -20.03 -25.59 -24.16
N ASP A 50 -20.28 -25.51 -25.47
CA ASP A 50 -19.29 -25.08 -26.47
C ASP A 50 -19.37 -23.56 -26.78
N ASP A 51 -20.40 -22.86 -26.28
CA ASP A 51 -20.63 -21.43 -26.54
C ASP A 51 -20.01 -20.53 -25.46
N ILE A 52 -18.86 -19.92 -25.81
CA ILE A 52 -18.12 -18.97 -24.97
C ILE A 52 -18.94 -17.69 -24.71
N ASP A 53 -19.81 -17.29 -25.64
CA ASP A 53 -20.56 -16.02 -25.59
C ASP A 53 -21.76 -16.04 -24.62
N GLU A 54 -22.36 -17.21 -24.37
CA GLU A 54 -23.42 -17.35 -23.35
C GLU A 54 -22.84 -17.34 -21.93
N ILE A 55 -21.63 -17.90 -21.75
CA ILE A 55 -20.92 -17.96 -20.46
C ILE A 55 -20.65 -16.56 -19.90
N THR A 56 -20.22 -15.63 -20.74
CA THR A 56 -19.98 -14.21 -20.38
C THR A 56 -21.26 -13.44 -20.03
N SER A 57 -22.41 -13.86 -20.58
CA SER A 57 -23.70 -13.19 -20.35
C SER A 57 -24.41 -13.71 -19.09
N LEU A 58 -24.23 -14.98 -18.75
CA LEU A 58 -24.86 -15.67 -17.60
C LEU A 58 -23.99 -15.64 -16.33
N LEU A 59 -22.68 -15.46 -16.45
CA LEU A 59 -21.80 -14.99 -15.37
C LEU A 59 -22.10 -13.50 -15.12
N GLY A 60 -23.29 -13.22 -14.61
CA GLY A 60 -23.74 -11.87 -14.29
C GLY A 60 -22.67 -11.13 -13.49
N SER A 61 -22.07 -10.11 -14.12
CA SER A 61 -21.35 -9.01 -13.47
C SER A 61 -20.51 -9.41 -12.26
N THR A 62 -19.64 -10.39 -12.38
CA THR A 62 -18.59 -10.66 -11.38
C THR A 62 -17.29 -11.07 -12.05
N THR A 63 -16.91 -10.38 -13.13
CA THR A 63 -15.50 -10.14 -13.39
C THR A 63 -14.98 -9.20 -12.30
N LEU A 64 -14.66 -9.77 -11.13
CA LEU A 64 -13.86 -9.11 -10.09
C LEU A 64 -12.49 -8.68 -10.64
N GLU A 65 -12.09 -9.15 -11.83
CA GLU A 65 -10.81 -8.85 -12.46
C GLU A 65 -10.72 -7.45 -13.10
N GLU A 66 -11.83 -6.83 -13.55
CA GLU A 66 -11.75 -5.48 -14.16
C GLU A 66 -11.79 -4.33 -13.13
N LYS A 67 -12.10 -4.64 -11.87
CA LYS A 67 -12.10 -3.69 -10.76
C LYS A 67 -11.01 -3.93 -9.74
N ASN A 68 -10.03 -4.80 -10.01
CA ASN A 68 -8.81 -4.81 -9.20
C ASN A 68 -8.10 -3.47 -9.39
N PRO A 69 -8.12 -2.59 -8.39
CA PRO A 69 -7.56 -1.28 -8.56
C PRO A 69 -6.06 -1.42 -8.65
N LYS A 70 -5.50 -0.74 -9.66
CA LYS A 70 -4.08 -0.75 -10.04
C LYS A 70 -3.18 -0.88 -8.81
N SER A 71 -2.56 -2.04 -8.67
CA SER A 71 -1.57 -2.29 -7.63
C SER A 71 -0.53 -1.16 -7.61
N VAL A 72 -0.12 -0.78 -6.40
CA VAL A 72 0.92 0.22 -6.19
C VAL A 72 2.30 -0.45 -6.33
N PRO A 73 3.13 -0.03 -7.31
CA PRO A 73 4.44 -0.64 -7.54
C PRO A 73 5.29 -0.67 -6.26
N GLY A 74 5.78 -1.85 -5.90
CA GLY A 74 6.61 -2.06 -4.72
C GLY A 74 5.91 -1.97 -3.35
N LEU A 75 4.58 -1.78 -3.30
CA LEU A 75 3.79 -1.66 -2.06
C LEU A 75 2.57 -2.59 -2.03
N HIS A 76 2.65 -3.72 -2.73
CA HIS A 76 1.56 -4.68 -2.92
C HIS A 76 0.88 -5.12 -1.60
N GLU A 77 1.65 -5.67 -0.66
CA GLU A 77 1.10 -6.19 0.61
C GLU A 77 0.37 -5.12 1.43
N ALA A 78 0.99 -3.94 1.56
CA ALA A 78 0.40 -2.82 2.30
C ALA A 78 -0.83 -2.25 1.57
N TYR A 79 -0.84 -2.30 0.24
CA TYR A 79 -1.97 -1.88 -0.59
C TYR A 79 -3.17 -2.80 -0.40
N GLU A 80 -2.97 -4.11 -0.52
CA GLU A 80 -4.02 -5.12 -0.36
C GLU A 80 -4.63 -5.06 1.03
N ALA A 81 -3.80 -5.03 2.07
CA ALA A 81 -4.25 -4.95 3.46
C ALA A 81 -5.12 -3.70 3.71
N LEU A 82 -4.70 -2.53 3.23
CA LEU A 82 -5.49 -1.31 3.36
C LEU A 82 -6.77 -1.35 2.51
N TYR A 83 -6.68 -1.85 1.28
CA TYR A 83 -7.80 -1.93 0.36
C TYR A 83 -8.90 -2.83 0.92
N GLU A 84 -8.54 -3.98 1.49
CA GLU A 84 -9.45 -4.88 2.20
C GLU A 84 -10.16 -4.16 3.36
N ILE A 85 -9.38 -3.53 4.24
CA ILE A 85 -9.92 -2.86 5.43
C ILE A 85 -10.92 -1.75 5.05
N ILE A 86 -10.68 -1.03 3.97
CA ILE A 86 -11.54 0.08 3.55
C ILE A 86 -12.72 -0.41 2.72
N SER A 87 -12.51 -1.38 1.83
CA SER A 87 -13.52 -1.79 0.85
C SER A 87 -14.49 -2.83 1.39
N TYR A 88 -14.03 -3.78 2.21
CA TYR A 88 -14.89 -4.87 2.70
C TYR A 88 -16.07 -4.37 3.55
N PRO A 89 -15.89 -3.39 4.47
CA PRO A 89 -17.00 -2.77 5.18
C PRO A 89 -18.08 -2.17 4.28
N LEU A 90 -17.69 -1.73 3.07
CA LEU A 90 -18.59 -1.08 2.14
C LEU A 90 -19.28 -2.07 1.20
N ILE A 91 -18.56 -3.10 0.77
CA ILE A 91 -19.04 -4.14 -0.17
C ILE A 91 -19.91 -5.18 0.56
N TYR A 92 -19.47 -5.64 1.75
CA TYR A 92 -20.08 -6.74 2.49
C TYR A 92 -20.83 -6.28 3.75
N GLN A 93 -21.60 -5.20 3.64
CA GLN A 93 -22.31 -4.58 4.77
C GLN A 93 -23.23 -5.57 5.50
N ASP A 94 -24.03 -6.34 4.75
CA ASP A 94 -25.01 -7.28 5.33
C ASP A 94 -24.31 -8.41 6.08
N LEU A 95 -23.22 -8.96 5.53
CA LEU A 95 -22.45 -10.03 6.14
C LEU A 95 -21.81 -9.55 7.46
N ILE A 96 -21.24 -8.35 7.46
CA ILE A 96 -20.61 -7.75 8.65
C ILE A 96 -21.64 -7.50 9.75
N GLN A 97 -22.84 -7.02 9.38
CA GLN A 97 -23.94 -6.82 10.33
C GLN A 97 -24.45 -8.14 10.91
N GLN A 98 -24.63 -9.18 10.08
CA GLN A 98 -25.07 -10.50 10.52
C GLN A 98 -24.07 -11.17 11.47
N LEU A 99 -22.78 -11.01 11.19
CA LEU A 99 -21.70 -11.54 12.02
C LEU A 99 -21.38 -10.65 13.24
N ASN A 100 -22.04 -9.50 13.38
CA ASN A 100 -21.81 -8.51 14.43
C ASN A 100 -20.32 -8.15 14.58
N ILE A 101 -19.63 -7.99 13.44
CA ILE A 101 -18.21 -7.64 13.39
C ILE A 101 -18.09 -6.11 13.48
N GLU A 102 -17.28 -5.62 14.43
CA GLU A 102 -16.96 -4.20 14.48
C GLU A 102 -15.93 -3.84 13.40
N CYS A 103 -16.28 -2.88 12.54
CA CYS A 103 -15.35 -2.36 11.56
C CYS A 103 -14.23 -1.55 12.23
N PRO A 104 -12.97 -1.70 11.77
CA PRO A 104 -11.86 -0.94 12.32
C PRO A 104 -12.05 0.55 12.06
N LYS A 105 -11.77 1.37 13.08
CA LYS A 105 -11.95 2.83 13.00
C LYS A 105 -10.69 3.56 12.58
N GLY A 106 -9.52 2.99 12.92
CA GLY A 106 -8.24 3.64 12.77
C GLY A 106 -7.15 2.69 12.31
N ILE A 107 -6.38 3.12 11.33
CA ILE A 107 -5.24 2.36 10.80
C ILE A 107 -3.97 3.18 11.04
N LEU A 108 -2.93 2.56 11.59
CA LEU A 108 -1.61 3.15 11.77
C LEU A 108 -0.64 2.58 10.73
N LEU A 109 -0.20 3.43 9.79
CA LEU A 109 0.88 3.17 8.87
C LEU A 109 2.20 3.55 9.49
N TYR A 110 3.13 2.61 9.58
CA TYR A 110 4.47 2.88 10.09
C TYR A 110 5.54 2.36 9.16
N GLY A 111 6.71 2.99 9.19
CA GLY A 111 7.87 2.57 8.41
C GLY A 111 8.87 3.70 8.26
N PRO A 112 10.04 3.47 7.66
CA PRO A 112 11.03 4.52 7.42
C PRO A 112 10.48 5.70 6.60
N PRO A 113 11.10 6.89 6.67
CA PRO A 113 10.73 8.00 5.81
C PRO A 113 11.00 7.67 4.34
N GLY A 114 10.15 8.16 3.44
CA GLY A 114 10.35 8.03 1.99
C GLY A 114 9.98 6.68 1.37
N VAL A 115 9.41 5.73 2.12
CA VAL A 115 8.89 4.45 1.59
C VAL A 115 7.57 4.58 0.82
N GLY A 116 6.87 5.69 0.96
CA GLY A 116 5.64 5.98 0.20
C GLY A 116 4.32 5.84 0.96
N LYS A 117 4.31 5.95 2.30
CA LYS A 117 3.08 5.91 3.13
C LYS A 117 1.99 6.88 2.64
N THR A 118 2.32 8.16 2.46
CA THR A 118 1.39 9.19 1.96
C THR A 118 0.93 8.90 0.53
N PHE A 119 1.82 8.35 -0.30
CA PHE A 119 1.50 7.95 -1.68
C PHE A 119 0.51 6.78 -1.70
N LEU A 120 0.73 5.78 -0.85
CA LEU A 120 -0.14 4.60 -0.70
C LEU A 120 -1.57 5.00 -0.38
N VAL A 121 -1.77 5.84 0.63
CA VAL A 121 -3.12 6.30 1.05
C VAL A 121 -3.82 7.08 -0.07
N ASN A 122 -3.09 7.94 -0.79
CA ASN A 122 -3.67 8.68 -1.91
C ASN A 122 -4.11 7.75 -3.06
N GLN A 123 -3.34 6.70 -3.36
CA GLN A 123 -3.75 5.72 -4.38
C GLN A 123 -4.97 4.92 -3.95
N ILE A 124 -5.06 4.53 -2.67
CA ILE A 124 -6.20 3.79 -2.15
C ILE A 124 -7.45 4.65 -2.10
N SER A 125 -7.33 5.93 -1.71
CA SER A 125 -8.43 6.88 -1.78
C SER A 125 -9.04 6.96 -3.19
N LYS A 126 -8.20 6.99 -4.23
CA LYS A 126 -8.68 6.97 -5.62
C LYS A 126 -9.28 5.62 -6.01
N ALA A 127 -8.69 4.52 -5.56
CA ALA A 127 -9.16 3.17 -5.85
C ALA A 127 -10.54 2.88 -5.26
N CYS A 128 -10.79 3.36 -4.05
CA CYS A 128 -12.05 3.18 -3.33
C CYS A 128 -13.08 4.29 -3.61
N ASP A 129 -12.78 5.23 -4.51
CA ASP A 129 -13.57 6.46 -4.73
C ASP A 129 -13.91 7.20 -3.43
N ALA A 130 -12.95 7.20 -2.50
CA ALA A 130 -13.09 7.81 -1.19
C ALA A 130 -12.58 9.25 -1.21
N LYS A 131 -13.30 10.16 -0.56
CA LYS A 131 -12.81 11.53 -0.34
C LYS A 131 -11.72 11.51 0.73
N MET A 132 -10.64 12.23 0.49
CA MET A 132 -9.51 12.30 1.44
C MET A 132 -9.39 13.70 2.02
N ILE A 133 -9.38 13.79 3.36
CA ILE A 133 -8.97 15.00 4.10
C ILE A 133 -7.60 14.71 4.69
N THR A 134 -6.63 15.58 4.42
CA THR A 134 -5.27 15.44 4.96
C THR A 134 -5.05 16.45 6.07
N VAL A 135 -4.43 15.97 7.15
CA VAL A 135 -3.96 16.76 8.28
C VAL A 135 -2.50 16.40 8.50
N ASN A 136 -1.60 17.37 8.37
CA ASN A 136 -0.21 17.15 8.77
C ASN A 136 -0.05 17.50 10.24
N GLY A 137 0.70 16.70 10.99
CA GLY A 137 0.92 16.91 12.41
C GLY A 137 1.40 18.31 12.79
N PRO A 138 2.43 18.86 12.12
CA PRO A 138 2.90 20.22 12.38
C PRO A 138 1.84 21.31 12.14
N ASP A 139 0.96 21.13 11.16
CA ASP A 139 -0.04 22.14 10.75
C ASP A 139 -1.14 22.34 11.80
N ILE A 140 -1.32 21.38 12.71
CA ILE A 140 -2.29 21.47 13.79
C ILE A 140 -1.86 22.45 14.87
N PHE A 141 -0.56 22.61 15.13
CA PHE A 141 -0.10 23.47 16.20
C PHE A 141 -0.28 24.95 15.85
N GLY A 142 -1.10 25.65 16.64
CA GLY A 142 -1.34 27.08 16.53
C GLY A 142 -0.61 27.89 17.62
N PRO A 143 -0.32 29.18 17.38
CA PRO A 143 0.27 30.04 18.41
C PRO A 143 -0.69 30.34 19.58
N PHE A 144 -2.00 30.15 19.39
CA PHE A 144 -3.01 30.44 20.40
C PHE A 144 -3.48 29.20 21.16
N PHE A 145 -3.78 29.39 22.44
CA PHE A 145 -4.27 28.33 23.31
C PHE A 145 -5.64 27.81 22.86
N GLY A 146 -5.81 26.49 22.78
CA GLY A 146 -7.07 25.88 22.35
C GLY A 146 -7.25 25.82 20.83
N GLU A 147 -6.36 26.43 20.05
CA GLU A 147 -6.45 26.47 18.59
C GLU A 147 -6.16 25.11 17.98
N SER A 148 -5.15 24.40 18.47
CA SER A 148 -4.77 23.07 18.01
C SER A 148 -5.91 22.05 18.19
N GLU A 149 -6.55 22.07 19.36
CA GLU A 149 -7.69 21.21 19.66
C GLU A 149 -8.91 21.57 18.79
N LYS A 150 -9.11 22.86 18.51
CA LYS A 150 -10.17 23.31 17.61
C LYS A 150 -9.93 22.84 16.18
N ARG A 151 -8.71 23.00 15.64
CA ARG A 151 -8.35 22.54 14.28
C ARG A 151 -8.59 21.03 14.13
N LEU A 152 -8.22 20.23 15.13
CA LEU A 152 -8.53 18.79 15.11
C LEU A 152 -10.04 18.51 15.12
N ARG A 153 -10.80 19.17 16.00
CA ARG A 153 -12.27 19.00 16.03
C ARG A 153 -12.92 19.40 14.70
N ASP A 154 -12.45 20.50 14.09
CA ASP A 154 -12.96 21.00 12.82
C ASP A 154 -12.65 20.00 11.69
N ALA A 155 -11.44 19.41 11.65
CA ALA A 155 -11.08 18.39 10.67
C ALA A 155 -11.95 17.12 10.78
N PHE A 156 -12.16 16.59 11.99
CA PHE A 156 -13.04 15.42 12.21
C PHE A 156 -14.50 15.75 11.86
N SER A 157 -14.98 16.93 12.24
CA SER A 157 -16.34 17.38 11.93
C SER A 157 -16.54 17.56 10.43
N GLN A 158 -15.56 18.11 9.72
CA GLN A 158 -15.56 18.22 8.26
C GLN A 158 -15.61 16.83 7.62
N ALA A 159 -14.78 15.89 8.07
CA ALA A 159 -14.76 14.53 7.56
C ALA A 159 -16.12 13.83 7.75
N LYS A 160 -16.70 13.93 8.95
CA LYS A 160 -18.05 13.40 9.26
C LYS A 160 -19.13 14.07 8.41
N ASN A 161 -19.06 15.38 8.20
CA ASN A 161 -20.05 16.07 7.39
C ASN A 161 -19.96 15.69 5.91
N LEU A 162 -18.75 15.42 5.39
CA LEU A 162 -18.58 14.94 4.01
C LEU A 162 -19.19 13.56 3.80
N THR A 163 -19.05 12.62 4.75
CA THR A 163 -19.66 11.29 4.60
C THR A 163 -21.19 11.36 4.48
N ILE A 164 -21.81 12.32 5.17
CA ILE A 164 -23.26 12.55 5.13
C ILE A 164 -23.69 13.26 3.85
N LYS A 165 -22.97 14.33 3.46
CA LYS A 165 -23.33 15.18 2.31
C LYS A 165 -23.12 14.48 0.97
N GLU A 166 -22.00 13.80 0.82
CA GLU A 166 -21.56 13.19 -0.44
C GLU A 166 -21.93 11.71 -0.53
N ASN A 167 -22.43 11.11 0.57
CA ASN A 167 -22.78 9.70 0.67
C ASN A 167 -21.67 8.74 0.17
N CYS A 168 -20.40 9.11 0.39
CA CYS A 168 -19.22 8.35 -0.01
C CYS A 168 -18.30 8.07 1.20
N PRO A 169 -17.41 7.06 1.12
CA PRO A 169 -16.41 6.85 2.17
C PRO A 169 -15.44 8.03 2.24
N VAL A 170 -15.07 8.42 3.46
CA VAL A 170 -14.11 9.49 3.71
C VAL A 170 -12.94 8.94 4.52
N ILE A 171 -11.73 9.24 4.04
CA ILE A 171 -10.47 8.94 4.70
C ILE A 171 -9.96 10.23 5.34
N LEU A 172 -9.83 10.23 6.66
CA LEU A 172 -9.09 11.27 7.38
C LEU A 172 -7.64 10.81 7.55
N PHE A 173 -6.76 11.35 6.72
CA PHE A 173 -5.34 11.02 6.73
C PHE A 173 -4.58 11.98 7.64
N ILE A 174 -3.93 11.45 8.68
CA ILE A 174 -3.10 12.20 9.63
C ILE A 174 -1.63 11.83 9.38
N ASP A 175 -0.87 12.71 8.73
CA ASP A 175 0.56 12.49 8.52
C ASP A 175 1.38 12.99 9.72
N GLU A 176 2.54 12.38 9.94
CA GLU A 176 3.43 12.68 11.08
C GLU A 176 2.73 12.62 12.46
N LEU A 177 2.00 11.53 12.72
CA LEU A 177 1.28 11.34 13.99
C LEU A 177 2.19 11.42 15.22
N ASP A 178 3.46 11.04 15.09
CA ASP A 178 4.46 11.14 16.16
C ASP A 178 4.72 12.58 16.63
N VAL A 179 4.44 13.58 15.80
CA VAL A 179 4.52 15.00 16.17
C VAL A 179 3.28 15.43 16.97
N LEU A 180 2.10 14.90 16.63
CA LEU A 180 0.85 15.23 17.32
C LEU A 180 0.70 14.50 18.66
N ALA A 181 1.16 13.26 18.71
CA ALA A 181 0.93 12.39 19.83
C ALA A 181 2.18 11.64 20.31
N PRO A 182 3.24 12.37 20.71
CA PRO A 182 4.40 11.75 21.32
C PRO A 182 4.05 11.12 22.68
N ARG A 183 4.94 10.27 23.20
CA ARG A 183 4.78 9.68 24.53
C ARG A 183 4.70 10.77 25.60
N ARG A 184 3.81 10.57 26.57
CA ARG A 184 3.56 11.53 27.68
C ARG A 184 4.78 11.90 28.52
N THR A 185 5.82 11.06 28.51
CA THR A 185 7.09 11.33 29.19
C THR A 185 7.93 12.38 28.47
N GLU A 186 7.69 12.59 27.18
CA GLU A 186 8.43 13.51 26.31
C GLU A 186 7.61 14.77 25.97
N THR A 187 6.35 14.83 26.40
CA THR A 187 5.39 15.87 25.99
C THR A 187 5.37 17.11 26.86
N GLN A 188 5.16 18.26 26.24
CA GLN A 188 4.77 19.50 26.94
C GLN A 188 3.27 19.53 27.26
N PHE A 189 2.84 20.41 28.18
CA PHE A 189 1.43 20.56 28.58
C PHE A 189 0.45 20.78 27.41
N HIS A 190 0.90 21.42 26.33
CA HIS A 190 0.10 21.67 25.13
C HIS A 190 -0.18 20.38 24.34
N GLU A 191 0.84 19.54 24.13
CA GLU A 191 0.73 18.28 23.37
C GLU A 191 -0.18 17.28 24.09
N THR A 192 -0.09 17.19 25.42
CA THR A 192 -0.96 16.31 26.22
C THR A 192 -2.45 16.59 26.00
N ARG A 193 -2.82 17.86 25.77
CA ARG A 193 -4.22 18.24 25.49
C ARG A 193 -4.66 17.84 24.09
N VAL A 194 -3.77 18.01 23.11
CA VAL A 194 -3.99 17.56 21.73
C VAL A 194 -4.18 16.04 21.68
N ILE A 195 -3.36 15.29 22.42
CA ILE A 195 -3.50 13.83 22.57
C ILE A 195 -4.86 13.48 23.20
N ALA A 196 -5.23 14.13 24.30
CA ALA A 196 -6.52 13.89 24.95
C ALA A 196 -7.71 14.19 24.03
N GLN A 197 -7.61 15.27 23.24
CA GLN A 197 -8.62 15.64 22.25
C GLN A 197 -8.72 14.60 21.13
N LEU A 198 -7.58 14.12 20.60
CA LEU A 198 -7.56 13.09 19.57
C LEU A 198 -8.16 11.78 20.08
N LEU A 199 -7.82 11.35 21.30
CA LEU A 199 -8.40 10.18 21.94
C LEU A 199 -9.92 10.30 22.06
N THR A 200 -10.41 11.46 22.50
CA THR A 200 -11.85 11.74 22.63
C THR A 200 -12.56 11.70 21.27
N LEU A 201 -11.91 12.21 20.22
CA LEU A 201 -12.45 12.19 18.85
C LEU A 201 -12.53 10.77 18.29
N MET A 202 -11.49 9.96 18.47
CA MET A 202 -11.47 8.55 18.04
C MET A 202 -12.52 7.72 18.78
N ASP A 203 -12.64 7.89 20.10
CA ASP A 203 -13.63 7.17 20.91
C ASP A 203 -15.08 7.59 20.53
N GLY A 204 -15.28 8.85 20.12
CA GLY A 204 -16.56 9.40 19.69
C GLY A 204 -16.98 9.02 18.26
N MET A 205 -16.16 8.30 17.50
CA MET A 205 -16.51 7.87 16.14
C MET A 205 -17.48 6.68 16.14
N GLU A 206 -18.50 6.77 15.28
CA GLU A 206 -19.44 5.67 15.02
C GLU A 206 -18.76 4.56 14.22
N SER A 207 -19.02 3.29 14.57
CA SER A 207 -18.44 2.10 13.92
C SER A 207 -19.07 1.75 12.57
N ARG A 208 -19.88 2.63 11.97
CA ARG A 208 -20.58 2.40 10.69
C ARG A 208 -19.66 2.39 9.45
N GLY A 209 -18.33 2.43 9.65
CA GLY A 209 -17.32 2.18 8.61
C GLY A 209 -17.15 3.25 7.51
N ARG A 210 -17.99 4.29 7.47
CA ARG A 210 -17.92 5.31 6.40
C ARG A 210 -16.83 6.37 6.59
N LEU A 211 -16.39 6.58 7.83
CA LEU A 211 -15.26 7.44 8.16
C LEU A 211 -14.14 6.56 8.72
N ILE A 212 -13.00 6.55 8.04
CA ILE A 212 -11.81 5.80 8.46
C ILE A 212 -10.68 6.79 8.71
N VAL A 213 -10.02 6.67 9.85
CA VAL A 213 -8.84 7.48 10.17
C VAL A 213 -7.59 6.67 9.83
N ILE A 214 -6.72 7.22 8.99
CA ILE A 214 -5.43 6.60 8.68
C ILE A 214 -4.36 7.54 9.19
N ALA A 215 -3.50 7.08 10.09
CA ALA A 215 -2.37 7.85 10.58
C ALA A 215 -1.06 7.29 10.04
N ALA A 216 -0.11 8.14 9.66
CA ALA A 216 1.23 7.73 9.26
C ALA A 216 2.29 8.22 10.27
N THR A 217 3.30 7.38 10.51
CA THR A 217 4.45 7.74 11.34
C THR A 217 5.75 7.14 10.83
N ASN A 218 6.85 7.82 11.11
CA ASN A 218 8.19 7.27 10.93
C ASN A 218 8.75 6.64 12.23
N ARG A 219 8.09 6.88 13.36
CA ARG A 219 8.55 6.51 14.71
C ARG A 219 7.41 5.86 15.51
N PRO A 220 7.01 4.62 15.19
CA PRO A 220 5.88 3.95 15.86
C PRO A 220 6.08 3.80 17.37
N ASN A 221 7.33 3.73 17.83
CA ASN A 221 7.66 3.63 19.25
C ASN A 221 7.51 4.96 20.01
N ALA A 222 7.52 6.10 19.31
CA ALA A 222 7.41 7.43 19.91
C ALA A 222 5.94 7.84 20.18
N ILE A 223 4.96 7.12 19.64
CA ILE A 223 3.54 7.44 19.79
C ILE A 223 3.01 7.03 21.17
N ASP A 224 2.06 7.80 21.73
CA ASP A 224 1.31 7.43 22.94
C ASP A 224 0.62 6.05 22.76
N PRO A 225 0.97 5.03 23.58
CA PRO A 225 0.37 3.69 23.49
C PRO A 225 -1.15 3.66 23.66
N ALA A 226 -1.76 4.69 24.27
CA ALA A 226 -3.20 4.78 24.40
C ALA A 226 -3.91 4.87 23.04
N LEU A 227 -3.28 5.46 22.02
CA LEU A 227 -3.85 5.57 20.68
C LEU A 227 -3.85 4.24 19.92
N ARG A 228 -2.96 3.31 20.29
CA ARG A 228 -2.80 1.98 19.67
C ARG A 228 -3.67 0.89 20.29
N ARG A 229 -4.63 1.28 21.16
CA ARG A 229 -5.53 0.32 21.80
C ARG A 229 -6.70 -0.03 20.85
N PRO A 230 -7.29 -1.24 21.00
CA PRO A 230 -8.49 -1.61 20.25
C PRO A 230 -9.59 -0.55 20.32
N GLY A 231 -10.26 -0.29 19.20
CA GLY A 231 -11.27 0.78 19.06
C GLY A 231 -10.71 2.16 18.68
N ARG A 232 -9.38 2.29 18.53
CA ARG A 232 -8.69 3.52 18.05
C ARG A 232 -7.87 3.18 16.81
N PHE A 233 -6.53 3.21 16.88
CA PHE A 233 -5.68 2.58 15.87
C PHE A 233 -5.52 1.10 16.21
N ASP A 234 -6.53 0.32 15.82
CA ASP A 234 -6.63 -1.12 16.08
C ASP A 234 -5.93 -1.97 15.02
N ARG A 235 -5.65 -1.39 13.84
CA ARG A 235 -4.85 -2.01 12.79
C ARG A 235 -3.55 -1.26 12.59
N GLU A 236 -2.46 -1.99 12.48
CA GLU A 236 -1.14 -1.47 12.17
C GLU A 236 -0.62 -2.15 10.91
N ILE A 237 -0.12 -1.37 9.96
CA ILE A 237 0.42 -1.86 8.69
C ILE A 237 1.82 -1.31 8.54
N ALA A 238 2.78 -2.23 8.41
CA ALA A 238 4.16 -1.91 8.11
C ALA A 238 4.30 -1.53 6.64
N VAL A 239 5.04 -0.46 6.37
CA VAL A 239 5.50 -0.11 5.02
C VAL A 239 7.03 -0.15 5.05
N ASP A 240 7.54 -1.30 4.67
CA ASP A 240 8.96 -1.61 4.77
C ASP A 240 9.78 -1.08 3.58
N VAL A 241 11.08 -1.24 3.71
CA VAL A 241 12.05 -0.90 2.66
C VAL A 241 11.84 -1.84 1.47
N PRO A 242 11.80 -1.33 0.23
CA PRO A 242 11.50 -2.17 -0.93
C PRO A 242 12.56 -3.25 -1.18
N SER A 243 12.10 -4.48 -1.42
CA SER A 243 12.90 -5.60 -1.91
C SER A 243 13.47 -5.30 -3.31
N GLU A 244 14.42 -6.10 -3.80
CA GLU A 244 14.95 -5.94 -5.16
C GLU A 244 13.84 -5.96 -6.23
N GLN A 245 12.88 -6.89 -6.09
CA GLN A 245 11.72 -6.97 -6.99
C GLN A 245 10.84 -5.71 -6.88
N SER A 246 10.55 -5.26 -5.65
CA SER A 246 9.79 -4.03 -5.40
C SER A 246 10.50 -2.79 -5.99
N ARG A 247 11.83 -2.70 -5.89
CA ARG A 247 12.61 -1.62 -6.49
C ARG A 247 12.54 -1.67 -8.01
N PHE A 248 12.60 -2.85 -8.61
CA PHE A 248 12.43 -3.01 -10.05
C PHE A 248 11.06 -2.50 -10.52
N GLU A 249 9.99 -2.82 -9.81
CA GLU A 249 8.64 -2.33 -10.12
C GLU A 249 8.54 -0.80 -9.99
N ILE A 250 9.08 -0.23 -8.91
CA ILE A 250 9.13 1.22 -8.71
C ILE A 250 9.88 1.88 -9.87
N LEU A 251 11.07 1.39 -10.22
CA LEU A 251 11.86 1.90 -11.34
C LEU A 251 11.11 1.77 -12.67
N LYS A 252 10.43 0.65 -12.89
CA LYS A 252 9.60 0.38 -14.09
C LYS A 252 8.42 1.34 -14.19
N SER A 253 7.83 1.75 -13.07
CA SER A 253 6.76 2.74 -13.07
C SER A 253 7.25 4.14 -13.47
N GLN A 254 8.51 4.47 -13.16
CA GLN A 254 9.10 5.80 -13.40
C GLN A 254 9.82 5.91 -14.75
N THR A 255 10.12 4.78 -15.39
CA THR A 255 10.93 4.74 -16.61
C THR A 255 10.33 3.81 -17.64
N SER A 256 10.29 4.26 -18.89
CA SER A 256 9.85 3.46 -20.03
C SER A 256 11.09 3.06 -20.84
N LYS A 257 11.36 1.76 -20.97
CA LYS A 257 12.33 1.14 -21.90
C LYS A 257 13.84 1.24 -21.53
N MET A 258 14.23 0.77 -20.35
CA MET A 258 15.64 0.65 -19.94
C MET A 258 15.98 -0.72 -19.33
N PRO A 259 17.28 -1.08 -19.21
CA PRO A 259 17.71 -2.29 -18.51
C PRO A 259 17.59 -2.09 -16.98
N LEU A 260 16.37 -2.14 -16.46
CA LEU A 260 16.02 -1.83 -15.07
C LEU A 260 16.47 -2.87 -14.04
N ALA A 261 16.69 -4.12 -14.48
CA ALA A 261 17.11 -5.21 -13.61
C ALA A 261 18.46 -4.92 -12.93
N LEU A 262 19.43 -4.36 -13.68
CA LEU A 262 20.73 -3.99 -13.14
C LEU A 262 20.63 -2.85 -12.11
N LEU A 263 19.75 -1.89 -12.34
CA LEU A 263 19.53 -0.78 -11.40
C LEU A 263 18.92 -1.25 -10.09
N ALA A 264 17.97 -2.18 -10.15
CA ALA A 264 17.35 -2.75 -8.95
C ALA A 264 18.37 -3.47 -8.05
N SER A 265 19.32 -4.22 -8.64
CA SER A 265 20.32 -4.97 -7.86
C SER A 265 21.37 -4.08 -7.20
N VAL A 266 21.76 -2.96 -7.83
CA VAL A 266 22.78 -2.03 -7.28
C VAL A 266 22.23 -0.97 -6.32
N THR A 267 20.90 -0.75 -6.29
CA THR A 267 20.23 0.26 -5.44
C THR A 267 19.83 -0.28 -4.07
N ASN A 268 20.65 -1.14 -3.46
CA ASN A 268 20.39 -1.67 -2.12
C ASN A 268 20.30 -0.56 -1.07
N GLY A 269 19.20 -0.57 -0.30
CA GLY A 269 18.92 0.41 0.74
C GLY A 269 18.27 1.72 0.24
N TYR A 270 17.96 1.83 -1.05
CA TYR A 270 17.15 2.94 -1.56
C TYR A 270 15.69 2.74 -1.16
N VAL A 271 15.03 3.80 -0.70
CA VAL A 271 13.56 3.82 -0.52
C VAL A 271 12.88 4.39 -1.77
N GLY A 272 11.55 4.31 -1.85
CA GLY A 272 10.78 4.80 -3.00
C GLY A 272 11.10 6.26 -3.37
N ALA A 273 11.25 7.14 -2.38
CA ALA A 273 11.62 8.54 -2.59
C ALA A 273 13.05 8.70 -3.16
N ASP A 274 14.00 7.84 -2.76
CA ASP A 274 15.36 7.85 -3.30
C ASP A 274 15.36 7.38 -4.75
N LEU A 275 14.62 6.32 -5.08
CA LEU A 275 14.49 5.80 -6.44
C LEU A 275 13.84 6.83 -7.37
N ALA A 276 12.79 7.51 -6.92
CA ALA A 276 12.17 8.60 -7.66
C ALA A 276 13.16 9.76 -7.90
N SER A 277 13.98 10.08 -6.90
CA SER A 277 15.01 11.12 -7.02
C SER A 277 16.14 10.68 -7.95
N LEU A 278 16.55 9.41 -7.91
CA LEU A 278 17.54 8.82 -8.80
C LEU A 278 17.09 8.89 -10.26
N CYS A 279 15.84 8.55 -10.56
CA CYS A 279 15.26 8.67 -11.90
C CYS A 279 15.23 10.13 -12.39
N ARG A 280 14.88 11.07 -11.49
CA ARG A 280 14.85 12.50 -11.81
C ARG A 280 16.24 13.04 -12.14
N GLU A 281 17.23 12.66 -11.34
CA GLU A 281 18.61 13.09 -11.53
C GLU A 281 19.22 12.48 -12.80
N ALA A 282 18.94 11.21 -13.09
CA ALA A 282 19.34 10.58 -14.35
C ALA A 282 18.69 11.26 -15.56
N ALA A 283 17.42 11.68 -15.46
CA ALA A 283 16.76 12.47 -16.50
C ALA A 283 17.45 13.82 -16.70
N MET A 284 17.85 14.51 -15.63
CA MET A 284 18.57 15.78 -15.72
C MET A 284 19.95 15.62 -16.37
N ASN A 285 20.69 14.56 -16.02
CA ASN A 285 21.97 14.23 -16.65
C ASN A 285 21.81 14.00 -18.16
N ALA A 286 20.75 13.32 -18.59
CA ALA A 286 20.45 13.13 -20.00
C ALA A 286 20.17 14.46 -20.71
N VAL A 287 19.46 15.39 -20.06
CA VAL A 287 19.22 16.75 -20.57
C VAL A 287 20.53 17.54 -20.68
N HIS A 288 21.37 17.55 -19.64
CA HIS A 288 22.67 18.23 -19.68
C HIS A 288 23.57 17.71 -20.81
N ARG A 289 23.60 16.39 -21.02
CA ARG A 289 24.33 15.78 -22.13
C ARG A 289 23.82 16.27 -23.48
N GLN A 290 22.50 16.33 -23.67
CA GLN A 290 21.89 16.80 -24.93
C GLN A 290 22.25 18.27 -25.21
N VAL A 291 22.11 19.14 -24.20
CA VAL A 291 22.44 20.58 -24.31
C VAL A 291 23.91 20.80 -24.63
N ALA A 292 24.82 20.03 -24.02
CA ALA A 292 26.26 20.14 -24.26
C ALA A 292 26.66 19.75 -25.69
N LEU A 293 25.93 18.81 -26.31
CA LEU A 293 26.17 18.37 -27.69
C LEU A 293 25.70 19.39 -28.74
N GLU A 294 24.66 20.17 -28.45
CA GLU A 294 23.90 20.93 -29.46
C GLU A 294 24.19 22.46 -29.50
N LYS A 295 25.15 23.00 -28.74
CA LYS A 295 25.56 24.43 -28.78
C LYS A 295 24.39 25.42 -29.07
N ASN A 296 23.33 25.37 -28.26
CA ASN A 296 22.19 26.31 -28.26
C ASN A 296 21.15 26.22 -29.40
N GLU A 297 21.06 25.14 -30.18
CA GLU A 297 19.84 24.88 -30.98
C GLU A 297 18.95 23.85 -30.27
N VAL A 298 17.77 24.27 -29.82
CA VAL A 298 16.82 23.39 -29.12
C VAL A 298 16.20 22.44 -30.14
N VAL A 299 16.70 21.21 -30.22
CA VAL A 299 16.03 20.16 -31.00
C VAL A 299 14.89 19.57 -30.16
N ASN A 300 13.71 19.43 -30.76
CA ASN A 300 12.51 18.82 -30.15
C ASN A 300 12.63 17.30 -29.89
N LEU A 301 13.83 16.77 -29.68
CA LEU A 301 14.07 15.34 -29.44
C LEU A 301 14.16 15.06 -27.95
N ILE A 302 13.27 14.18 -27.45
CA ILE A 302 13.31 13.70 -26.07
C ILE A 302 14.59 12.87 -25.89
N PRO A 303 15.52 13.28 -25.00
CA PRO A 303 16.79 12.56 -24.84
C PRO A 303 16.53 11.17 -24.25
N LYS A 304 17.12 10.14 -24.87
CA LYS A 304 17.11 8.79 -24.32
C LYS A 304 18.07 8.73 -23.14
N ILE A 305 17.54 8.49 -21.95
CA ILE A 305 18.35 8.27 -20.74
C ILE A 305 19.11 6.95 -20.90
N LYS A 306 20.40 6.96 -20.58
CA LYS A 306 21.33 5.82 -20.65
C LYS A 306 21.74 5.40 -19.24
N MET A 307 22.36 4.22 -19.13
CA MET A 307 22.90 3.74 -17.84
C MET A 307 23.95 4.71 -17.25
N ASP A 308 24.76 5.34 -18.10
CA ASP A 308 25.76 6.33 -17.66
C ASP A 308 25.12 7.49 -16.87
N ASP A 309 23.92 7.92 -17.28
CA ASP A 309 23.18 9.01 -16.63
C ASP A 309 22.76 8.60 -15.19
N PHE A 310 22.41 7.32 -15.01
CA PHE A 310 22.14 6.74 -13.68
C PHE A 310 23.40 6.58 -12.85
N THR A 311 24.51 6.15 -13.44
CA THR A 311 25.78 6.03 -12.70
C THR A 311 26.26 7.39 -12.19
N GLY A 312 26.11 8.46 -12.99
CA GLY A 312 26.36 9.83 -12.54
C GLY A 312 25.39 10.27 -11.43
N ALA A 313 24.10 9.93 -11.56
CA ALA A 313 23.09 10.25 -10.56
C ALA A 313 23.34 9.57 -9.20
N MET A 314 23.85 8.33 -9.18
CA MET A 314 24.18 7.60 -7.96
C MET A 314 25.30 8.26 -7.12
N LEU A 315 26.13 9.12 -7.73
CA LEU A 315 27.15 9.87 -7.00
C LEU A 315 26.53 10.94 -6.08
N HIS A 316 25.34 11.44 -6.43
CA HIS A 316 24.66 12.51 -5.72
C HIS A 316 23.46 12.00 -4.89
N VAL A 317 22.74 11.00 -5.41
CA VAL A 317 21.57 10.42 -4.74
C VAL A 317 22.00 9.24 -3.90
N VAL A 318 22.31 9.49 -2.62
CA VAL A 318 22.69 8.46 -1.64
C VAL A 318 21.43 7.90 -0.95
N PRO A 319 21.36 6.58 -0.69
CA PRO A 319 20.22 5.96 -0.01
C PRO A 319 19.95 6.58 1.35
N SER A 320 18.69 6.91 1.61
CA SER A 320 18.22 7.54 2.84
C SER A 320 18.49 6.68 4.08
N LEU A 321 18.51 5.35 3.94
CA LEU A 321 18.85 4.43 5.04
C LEU A 321 20.33 4.48 5.45
N ARG A 322 21.22 5.01 4.60
CA ARG A 322 22.62 5.27 4.97
C ARG A 322 22.82 6.65 5.60
N ARG A 323 21.84 7.56 5.55
CA ARG A 323 21.95 8.87 6.18
C ARG A 323 21.87 8.70 7.70
N GLY A 324 23.01 8.90 8.37
CA GLY A 324 23.14 8.74 9.83
C GLY A 324 24.14 7.66 10.24
N TYR A 325 24.52 6.75 9.33
CA TYR A 325 25.60 5.79 9.56
C TYR A 325 26.79 6.15 8.68
N HIS A 326 27.73 6.93 9.23
CA HIS A 326 29.09 6.96 8.69
C HIS A 326 29.76 5.63 9.05
N ILE A 327 29.59 4.61 8.21
CA ILE A 327 30.45 3.43 8.35
C ILE A 327 31.80 3.84 7.79
N ASN A 328 32.67 4.33 8.69
CA ASN A 328 34.08 4.47 8.41
C ASN A 328 34.67 3.07 8.45
N VAL A 329 34.44 2.27 7.39
CA VAL A 329 35.17 1.02 7.20
C VAL A 329 36.60 1.47 6.91
N GLY A 330 37.43 1.52 7.96
CA GLY A 330 38.87 1.54 7.75
C GLY A 330 39.21 0.41 6.77
N LYS A 331 40.17 0.62 5.87
CA LYS A 331 40.66 -0.49 5.05
C LYS A 331 41.32 -1.50 6.00
N ILE A 332 40.54 -2.47 6.46
CA ILE A 332 41.03 -3.62 7.23
C ILE A 332 41.20 -4.76 6.25
N ASN A 333 42.42 -5.30 6.21
CA ASN A 333 42.73 -6.50 5.48
C ASN A 333 42.32 -7.72 6.31
N TRP A 334 42.22 -8.88 5.67
CA TRP A 334 41.95 -10.15 6.36
C TRP A 334 42.96 -10.45 7.48
N ASP A 335 44.16 -9.88 7.40
CA ASP A 335 45.22 -10.02 8.41
C ASP A 335 44.94 -9.22 9.70
N ASP A 336 44.11 -8.16 9.63
CA ASP A 336 43.80 -7.29 10.77
C ASP A 336 42.69 -7.87 11.68
N ILE A 337 42.00 -8.91 11.23
CA ILE A 337 40.92 -9.58 11.96
C ILE A 337 41.53 -10.67 12.85
N GLY A 338 41.56 -10.53 14.17
CA GLY A 338 42.07 -11.59 15.06
C GLY A 338 41.21 -12.87 14.99
N GLY A 339 41.83 -14.04 14.84
CA GLY A 339 41.17 -15.35 14.84
C GLY A 339 40.55 -15.78 13.49
N LEU A 340 39.49 -16.60 13.56
CA LEU A 340 38.71 -17.11 12.42
C LEU A 340 39.53 -17.88 11.36
N GLU A 341 40.54 -18.63 11.79
CA GLU A 341 41.48 -19.33 10.89
C GLU A 341 40.80 -20.31 9.92
N ASP A 342 39.69 -20.93 10.31
CA ASP A 342 38.96 -21.87 9.45
C ASP A 342 38.12 -21.19 8.37
N VAL A 343 37.77 -19.91 8.56
CA VAL A 343 36.98 -19.12 7.62
C VAL A 343 37.87 -18.31 6.67
N LYS A 344 39.11 -18.01 7.09
CA LYS A 344 40.10 -17.26 6.30
C LYS A 344 40.85 -18.06 5.22
N LYS A 345 40.63 -19.37 5.14
CA LYS A 345 41.32 -20.27 4.20
C LYS A 345 40.84 -20.14 2.76
#